data_AF-A0A3P7KSP8-F1
#
_entry.id   AF-A0A3P7KSP8-F1
#
_cell.length_a   1.000
_cell.length_b   1.000
_cell.length_c   1.000
_cell.angle_alpha   90.00
_cell.angle_beta   90.00
_cell.angle_gamma   90.00
#
_symmetry.space_group_name_H-M   'P 1'
#
loop_
_entity.id
_entity.type
_entity.pdbx_description
1 polymer ?
#
loop_
_entity_poly.entity_id
_entity_poly.type
_entity_poly.pdbx_seq_one_letter_code
_entity_poly.pdbx_strand_id
1 'polypeptide(L)'
;MTLCITLTLLTITLPRLLVGLDVYWNFPAEQCQNNSTHHINFQTYKIKENTNYTFQGDKIVIFYESKFGLYPYYKKYNASQPINGGLPQKCSLDAHLAEVEKNITNLIPNEEFDGLAVIDLEEWRPRYNQNDWGAKQVFQNQSILLAKELHPGLKDQEIKKTAEEEFNKASE
;
A
#
# COMPACT_ATOMS: atom_id res chain seq x y z
N MET A 1 3.01 -3.04 53.09
CA MET A 1 2.09 -3.36 51.96
C MET A 1 1.82 -2.16 51.03
N THR A 2 2.00 -0.91 51.49
CA THR A 2 1.71 0.31 50.71
C THR A 2 2.80 0.71 49.71
N LEU A 3 4.06 0.29 49.92
CA LEU A 3 5.20 0.65 49.06
C LEU A 3 5.24 -0.12 47.72
N CYS A 4 4.57 -1.29 47.66
CA CYS A 4 4.60 -2.16 46.48
C CYS A 4 3.58 -1.73 45.42
N ILE A 5 2.47 -1.09 45.85
CA ILE A 5 1.37 -0.64 44.97
C ILE A 5 1.76 0.64 44.21
N THR A 6 2.53 1.54 44.83
CA THR A 6 3.00 2.78 44.19
C THR A 6 4.07 2.53 43.13
N LEU A 7 4.92 1.52 43.29
CA LEU A 7 5.94 1.15 42.30
C LEU A 7 5.32 0.54 41.03
N THR A 8 4.28 -0.30 41.18
CA THR A 8 3.57 -0.92 40.06
C THR A 8 2.75 0.06 39.22
N LEU A 9 2.22 1.14 39.82
CA LEU A 9 1.47 2.17 39.10
C LEU A 9 2.39 3.06 38.23
N LEU A 10 3.61 3.33 38.68
CA LEU A 10 4.59 4.12 37.91
C LEU A 10 5.05 3.39 36.65
N THR A 11 5.26 2.07 36.72
CA THR A 11 5.73 1.25 35.58
C THR A 11 4.69 1.04 34.49
N ILE A 12 3.40 1.13 34.82
CA ILE A 12 2.30 0.93 33.84
C ILE A 12 1.86 2.26 33.19
N THR A 13 2.07 3.40 33.87
CA THR A 13 1.66 4.73 33.36
C THR A 13 2.74 5.42 32.54
N LEU A 14 4.03 5.20 32.84
CA LEU A 14 5.15 5.80 32.10
C LEU A 14 5.21 5.42 30.60
N PRO A 15 4.99 4.14 30.19
CA PRO A 15 5.10 3.77 28.78
C PRO A 15 4.01 4.42 27.92
N ARG A 16 2.82 4.65 28.48
CA ARG A 16 1.70 5.28 27.77
C ARG A 16 1.86 6.80 27.61
N LEU A 17 2.64 7.44 28.48
CA LEU A 17 3.00 8.86 28.36
C LEU A 17 4.21 9.09 27.43
N LEU A 18 4.90 8.02 27.02
CA LEU A 18 6.15 8.06 26.24
C LEU A 18 5.99 7.71 24.75
N VAL A 19 4.78 7.41 24.27
CA VAL A 19 4.56 7.27 22.81
C VAL A 19 4.53 8.67 22.22
N GLY A 20 5.70 9.18 21.85
CA GLY A 20 5.84 10.44 21.13
C GLY A 20 5.10 10.38 19.79
N LEU A 21 4.46 11.48 19.41
CA LEU A 21 3.91 11.63 18.07
C LEU A 21 5.05 11.91 17.10
N ASP A 22 5.27 10.99 16.16
CA ASP A 22 6.18 11.21 15.05
C ASP A 22 5.46 11.86 13.87
N VAL A 23 6.12 12.83 13.24
CA VAL A 23 5.67 13.45 11.99
C VAL A 23 6.75 13.21 10.95
N TYR A 24 6.39 12.66 9.79
CA TYR A 24 7.32 12.34 8.70
C TYR A 24 7.10 13.26 7.52
N TRP A 25 8.18 13.68 6.86
CA TRP A 25 8.13 14.47 5.64
C TRP A 25 8.18 13.56 4.41
N ASN A 26 7.05 13.37 3.73
CA ASN A 26 6.95 12.59 2.50
C ASN A 26 6.63 13.45 1.28
N PHE A 27 7.41 14.51 1.05
CA PHE A 27 7.30 15.38 -0.11
C PHE A 27 8.70 15.59 -0.73
N PRO A 28 8.86 15.61 -2.08
CA PRO A 28 10.15 15.73 -2.74
C PRO A 28 10.77 17.12 -2.52
N ALA A 29 11.49 17.28 -1.41
CA ALA A 29 12.05 18.55 -0.97
C ALA A 29 13.50 18.77 -1.42
N GLU A 30 14.20 17.76 -1.93
CA GLU A 30 15.61 17.82 -2.33
C GLU A 30 15.95 19.05 -3.19
N GLN A 31 15.16 19.32 -4.23
CA GLN A 31 15.39 20.48 -5.11
C GLN A 31 15.21 21.82 -4.40
N CYS A 32 14.27 21.89 -3.46
CA CYS A 32 13.97 23.11 -2.71
C CYS A 32 15.04 23.37 -1.63
N GLN A 33 15.58 22.32 -1.01
CA GLN A 33 16.55 22.42 0.07
C GLN A 33 17.94 22.87 -0.42
N ASN A 34 18.25 22.60 -1.69
CA ASN A 34 19.46 23.13 -2.35
C ASN A 34 19.40 24.64 -2.66
N ASN A 35 18.24 25.29 -2.43
CA ASN A 35 18.06 26.72 -2.64
C ASN A 35 17.97 27.45 -1.29
N SER A 36 18.86 28.43 -1.08
CA SER A 36 18.96 29.19 0.18
C SER A 36 17.70 29.96 0.58
N THR A 37 16.80 30.25 -0.37
CA THR A 37 15.60 31.06 -0.12
C THR A 37 14.39 30.24 0.36
N HIS A 38 14.36 28.93 0.08
CA HIS A 38 13.21 28.06 0.36
C HIS A 38 13.56 26.86 1.27
N HIS A 39 14.68 26.95 1.99
CA HIS A 39 15.16 25.90 2.88
C HIS A 39 14.24 25.76 4.12
N ILE A 40 13.76 24.53 4.37
CA ILE A 40 12.94 24.20 5.55
C ILE A 40 13.83 23.53 6.59
N ASN A 41 13.88 24.08 7.80
CA ASN A 41 14.54 23.43 8.93
C ASN A 41 13.58 22.45 9.62
N PHE A 42 13.62 21.17 9.24
CA PHE A 42 12.74 20.13 9.78
C PHE A 42 12.96 19.85 11.27
N GLN A 43 14.20 19.98 11.74
CA GLN A 43 14.56 19.77 13.15
C GLN A 43 13.83 20.73 14.09
N THR A 44 13.70 22.01 13.70
CA THR A 44 12.94 23.02 14.46
C THR A 44 11.49 22.58 14.71
N TYR A 45 10.90 21.85 13.77
CA TYR A 45 9.51 21.38 13.84
C TYR A 45 9.37 19.94 14.33
N LYS A 46 10.48 19.27 14.69
CA LYS A 46 10.51 17.85 15.05
C LYS A 46 9.89 16.95 13.99
N ILE A 47 10.03 17.33 12.73
CA ILE A 47 9.62 16.51 11.58
C ILE A 47 10.81 15.62 11.22
N LYS A 48 10.55 14.33 11.04
CA LYS A 48 11.53 13.36 10.54
C LYS A 48 11.60 13.43 9.02
N GLU A 49 12.78 13.74 8.50
CA GLU A 49 13.10 13.81 7.08
C GLU A 49 14.12 12.73 6.69
N ASN A 50 14.03 12.26 5.44
CA ASN A 50 15.06 11.39 4.87
C ASN A 50 16.40 12.12 4.78
N THR A 51 17.50 11.37 4.94
CA THR A 51 18.87 11.85 4.73
C THR A 51 19.01 12.49 3.35
N ASN A 52 19.65 13.66 3.28
CA ASN A 52 19.78 14.47 2.05
C ASN A 52 18.44 14.87 1.41
N TYR A 53 17.32 14.77 2.15
CA TYR A 53 15.99 15.14 1.69
C TYR A 53 15.48 14.32 0.49
N THR A 54 16.04 13.12 0.30
CA THR A 54 15.62 12.22 -0.78
C THR A 54 14.17 11.82 -0.59
N PHE A 55 13.45 11.63 -1.69
CA PHE A 55 12.04 11.22 -1.62
C PHE A 55 11.89 9.77 -1.12
N GLN A 56 12.88 8.92 -1.39
CA GLN A 56 12.97 7.54 -0.92
C GLN A 56 14.24 7.44 -0.08
N GLY A 57 14.13 7.14 1.22
CA GLY A 57 15.28 7.23 2.12
C GLY A 57 15.10 6.46 3.42
N ASP A 58 15.90 6.82 4.43
CA ASP A 58 16.04 6.04 5.66
C ASP A 58 14.91 6.24 6.68
N LYS A 59 14.06 7.27 6.54
CA LYS A 59 12.93 7.52 7.44
C LYS A 59 11.60 7.07 6.86
N ILE A 60 11.38 7.30 5.55
CA ILE A 60 10.16 6.94 4.86
C ILE A 60 10.44 6.60 3.39
N VAL A 61 9.77 5.55 2.92
CA VAL A 61 9.76 5.05 1.54
C VAL A 61 8.32 4.80 1.14
N ILE A 62 7.95 5.15 -0.10
CA ILE A 62 6.62 4.89 -0.66
C ILE A 62 6.73 4.09 -1.97
N PHE A 63 5.98 3.00 -2.05
CA PHE A 63 5.84 2.16 -3.21
C PHE A 63 4.49 2.40 -3.87
N TYR A 64 4.51 3.03 -5.05
CA TYR A 64 3.32 3.20 -5.89
C TYR A 64 2.97 1.92 -6.63
N GLU A 65 1.75 1.85 -7.17
CA GLU A 65 1.19 0.69 -7.87
C GLU A 65 2.05 0.19 -9.04
N SER A 66 2.78 1.10 -9.70
CA SER A 66 3.69 0.79 -10.81
C SER A 66 5.07 0.27 -10.36
N LYS A 67 5.37 0.27 -9.07
CA LYS A 67 6.68 -0.07 -8.47
C LYS A 67 6.58 -1.04 -7.29
N PHE A 68 5.48 -1.81 -7.22
CA PHE A 68 5.28 -2.80 -6.17
C PHE A 68 4.77 -4.11 -6.74
N GLY A 69 5.71 -4.93 -7.22
CA GLY A 69 5.43 -6.22 -7.82
C GLY A 69 4.67 -6.13 -9.14
N LEU A 70 3.97 -7.21 -9.46
CA LEU A 70 3.10 -7.31 -10.64
C LEU A 70 1.65 -6.94 -10.29
N TYR A 71 1.44 -5.82 -9.62
CA TYR A 71 0.10 -5.38 -9.21
C TYR A 71 -0.83 -5.23 -10.45
N PRO A 72 -1.97 -5.95 -10.50
CA PRO A 72 -2.84 -5.95 -11.66
C PRO A 72 -3.86 -4.82 -11.61
N TYR A 73 -4.02 -4.07 -12.70
CA TYR A 73 -5.02 -3.01 -12.79
C TYR A 73 -5.36 -2.64 -14.22
N TYR A 74 -6.40 -1.84 -14.42
CA TYR A 74 -6.74 -1.28 -15.74
C TYR A 74 -6.23 0.16 -15.82
N LYS A 75 -5.32 0.44 -16.76
CA LYS A 75 -4.75 1.78 -16.91
C LYS A 75 -5.86 2.79 -17.16
N LYS A 76 -5.97 3.81 -16.30
CA LYS A 76 -7.06 4.80 -16.32
C LYS A 76 -8.46 4.16 -16.31
N TYR A 77 -8.60 3.01 -15.66
CA TYR A 77 -9.85 2.24 -15.59
C TYR A 77 -10.41 1.80 -16.96
N ASN A 78 -9.56 1.71 -17.99
CA ASN A 78 -9.94 1.25 -19.31
C ASN A 78 -9.75 -0.27 -19.45
N ALA A 79 -10.85 -1.02 -19.60
CA ALA A 79 -10.84 -2.47 -19.75
C ALA A 79 -9.95 -2.99 -20.90
N SER A 80 -9.73 -2.18 -21.94
CA SER A 80 -8.86 -2.52 -23.08
C SER A 80 -7.36 -2.32 -22.79
N GLN A 81 -7.00 -1.82 -21.61
CA GLN A 81 -5.62 -1.56 -21.20
C GLN A 81 -5.29 -2.26 -19.87
N PRO A 82 -5.35 -3.61 -19.81
CA PRO A 82 -4.97 -4.35 -18.62
C PRO A 82 -3.45 -4.29 -18.41
N ILE A 83 -3.05 -3.94 -17.19
CA ILE A 83 -1.69 -4.09 -16.67
C ILE A 83 -1.66 -5.35 -15.80
N ASN A 84 -0.69 -6.22 -16.03
CA ASN A 84 -0.55 -7.52 -15.34
C ASN A 84 -1.84 -8.37 -15.33
N GLY A 85 -2.63 -8.31 -16.41
CA GLY A 85 -3.90 -9.04 -16.54
C GLY A 85 -5.13 -8.32 -15.99
N GLY A 86 -4.95 -7.17 -15.32
CA GLY A 86 -6.03 -6.24 -14.93
C GLY A 86 -6.83 -6.63 -13.69
N LEU A 87 -6.90 -7.92 -13.35
CA LEU A 87 -7.61 -8.46 -12.19
C LEU A 87 -6.67 -9.28 -11.31
N PRO A 88 -6.88 -9.28 -9.98
CA PRO A 88 -6.09 -10.10 -9.06
C PRO A 88 -6.17 -11.60 -9.40
N GLN A 89 -7.35 -12.11 -9.75
CA GLN A 89 -7.52 -13.51 -10.15
C GLN A 89 -6.85 -13.91 -11.48
N LYS A 90 -6.27 -12.95 -12.22
CA LYS A 90 -5.50 -13.21 -13.46
C LYS A 90 -3.98 -13.07 -13.27
N CYS A 91 -3.52 -12.75 -12.07
CA CYS A 91 -2.10 -12.57 -11.76
C CYS A 91 -1.54 -13.78 -11.01
N SER A 92 -0.29 -14.16 -11.29
CA SER A 92 0.43 -15.17 -10.51
C SER A 92 0.98 -14.54 -9.25
N LEU A 93 0.54 -15.02 -8.08
CA LEU A 93 1.01 -14.53 -6.79
C LEU A 93 2.52 -14.75 -6.61
N ASP A 94 3.04 -15.92 -6.99
CA ASP A 94 4.48 -16.21 -6.88
C ASP A 94 5.32 -15.25 -7.73
N ALA A 95 4.86 -14.95 -8.96
CA ALA A 95 5.53 -14.00 -9.82
C ALA A 95 5.43 -12.56 -9.29
N HIS A 96 4.28 -12.19 -8.72
CA HIS A 96 4.11 -10.90 -8.06
C HIS A 96 5.09 -10.76 -6.88
N LEU A 97 5.16 -11.76 -5.99
CA LEU A 97 6.02 -11.74 -4.81
C LEU A 97 7.51 -11.73 -5.18
N ALA A 98 7.92 -12.46 -6.20
CA ALA A 98 9.30 -12.42 -6.70
C ALA A 98 9.69 -11.03 -7.22
N GLU A 99 8.74 -10.27 -7.78
CA GLU A 99 8.99 -8.89 -8.20
C GLU A 99 8.91 -7.90 -7.04
N VAL A 100 8.01 -8.11 -6.07
CA VAL A 100 7.98 -7.35 -4.80
C VAL A 100 9.32 -7.45 -4.08
N GLU A 101 9.89 -8.64 -3.96
CA GLU A 101 11.20 -8.85 -3.33
C GLU A 101 12.26 -7.97 -3.99
N LYS A 102 12.38 -8.04 -5.32
CA LYS A 102 13.33 -7.18 -6.07
C LYS A 102 13.06 -5.70 -5.88
N ASN A 103 11.80 -5.28 -5.89
CA ASN A 103 11.44 -3.87 -5.74
C ASN A 103 11.83 -3.35 -4.36
N ILE A 104 11.57 -4.14 -3.31
CA ILE A 104 11.97 -3.82 -1.93
C ILE A 104 13.49 -3.78 -1.81
N THR A 105 14.21 -4.83 -2.23
CA THR A 105 15.68 -4.88 -2.09
C THR A 105 16.40 -3.77 -2.87
N ASN A 106 15.83 -3.35 -4.01
CA ASN A 106 16.40 -2.27 -4.80
C ASN A 106 16.17 -0.89 -4.16
N LEU A 107 14.99 -0.66 -3.58
CA LEU A 107 14.63 0.65 -3.02
C LEU A 107 15.06 0.82 -1.56
N ILE A 108 15.09 -0.28 -0.81
CA ILE A 108 15.49 -0.38 0.60
C ILE A 108 16.63 -1.42 0.69
N PRO A 109 17.86 -1.05 0.29
CA PRO A 109 19.00 -1.98 0.34
C PRO A 109 19.53 -2.23 1.76
N ASN A 110 19.14 -1.40 2.74
CA ASN A 110 19.50 -1.61 4.14
C ASN A 110 18.57 -2.66 4.76
N GLU A 111 19.10 -3.84 5.07
CA GLU A 111 18.36 -4.91 5.75
C GLU A 111 17.94 -4.53 7.19
N GLU A 112 18.59 -3.54 7.80
CA GLU A 112 18.26 -3.01 9.12
C GLU A 112 17.32 -1.78 9.04
N PHE A 113 16.61 -1.59 7.93
CA PHE A 113 15.68 -0.46 7.78
C PHE A 113 14.59 -0.47 8.87
N ASP A 114 14.51 0.62 9.63
CA ASP A 114 13.58 0.84 10.73
C ASP A 114 12.60 2.00 10.50
N GLY A 115 12.57 2.54 9.27
CA GLY A 115 11.67 3.60 8.84
C GLY A 115 10.28 3.09 8.42
N LEU A 116 9.46 4.00 7.88
CA LEU A 116 8.14 3.68 7.35
C LEU A 116 8.22 3.24 5.89
N ALA A 117 7.75 2.03 5.58
CA ALA A 117 7.52 1.57 4.21
C ALA A 117 6.01 1.62 3.90
N VAL A 118 5.60 2.53 3.03
CA VAL A 118 4.20 2.75 2.65
C VAL A 118 3.95 2.09 1.31
N ILE A 119 2.95 1.22 1.24
CA ILE A 119 2.49 0.61 -0.02
C ILE A 119 1.21 1.32 -0.43
N ASP A 120 1.24 1.96 -1.59
CA ASP A 120 0.17 2.80 -2.12
C ASP A 120 -0.50 2.13 -3.33
N LEU A 121 -1.43 1.22 -3.04
CA LEU A 121 -2.19 0.47 -4.04
C LEU A 121 -3.64 0.95 -4.05
N GLU A 122 -3.95 1.84 -4.99
CA GLU A 122 -5.25 2.51 -5.00
C GLU A 122 -6.23 2.00 -6.04
N GLU A 123 -5.77 1.26 -7.06
CA GLU A 123 -6.56 0.98 -8.26
C GLU A 123 -7.86 0.21 -7.97
N TRP A 124 -7.85 -0.75 -7.05
CA TRP A 124 -9.05 -1.48 -6.62
C TRP A 124 -9.07 -1.68 -5.11
N ARG A 125 -10.24 -2.00 -4.57
CA ARG A 125 -10.43 -2.35 -3.16
C ARG A 125 -10.40 -3.87 -2.98
N PRO A 126 -9.84 -4.40 -1.88
CA PRO A 126 -9.74 -5.84 -1.62
C PRO A 126 -11.08 -6.58 -1.52
N ARG A 127 -12.18 -5.86 -1.30
CA ARG A 127 -13.52 -6.44 -1.32
C ARG A 127 -14.22 -6.04 -2.60
N TYR A 128 -14.68 -7.04 -3.34
CA TYR A 128 -15.41 -6.90 -4.59
C TYR A 128 -16.52 -5.85 -4.50
N ASN A 129 -17.34 -5.91 -3.44
CA ASN A 129 -18.47 -5.02 -3.24
C ASN A 129 -18.08 -3.55 -2.98
N GLN A 130 -16.82 -3.24 -2.70
CA GLN A 130 -16.33 -1.86 -2.53
C GLN A 130 -15.86 -1.22 -3.85
N ASN A 131 -15.91 -1.97 -4.95
CA ASN A 131 -15.59 -1.51 -6.30
C ASN A 131 -16.85 -1.22 -7.14
N ASP A 132 -17.99 -0.99 -6.49
CA ASP A 132 -19.32 -0.86 -7.10
C ASP A 132 -19.66 0.56 -7.58
N TRP A 133 -18.74 1.52 -7.44
CA TRP A 133 -18.98 2.92 -7.79
C TRP A 133 -17.82 3.57 -8.57
N GLY A 134 -18.18 4.55 -9.40
CA GLY A 134 -17.24 5.35 -10.17
C GLY A 134 -16.40 4.52 -11.15
N ALA A 135 -15.15 4.93 -11.37
CA ALA A 135 -14.26 4.28 -12.33
C ALA A 135 -13.88 2.85 -11.94
N LYS A 136 -13.99 2.48 -10.65
CA LYS A 136 -13.65 1.14 -10.14
C LYS A 136 -14.66 0.06 -10.53
N GLN A 137 -15.83 0.42 -11.05
CA GLN A 137 -16.80 -0.54 -11.59
C GLN A 137 -16.23 -1.44 -12.68
N VAL A 138 -15.14 -1.03 -13.34
CA VAL A 138 -14.42 -1.88 -14.29
C VAL A 138 -14.01 -3.22 -13.67
N PHE A 139 -13.62 -3.27 -12.40
CA PHE A 139 -13.17 -4.50 -11.74
C PHE A 139 -14.32 -5.49 -11.54
N GLN A 140 -15.52 -5.01 -11.17
CA GLN A 140 -16.71 -5.86 -11.08
C GLN A 140 -17.13 -6.38 -12.45
N ASN A 141 -17.22 -5.48 -13.45
CA ASN A 141 -17.64 -5.82 -14.80
C ASN A 141 -16.70 -6.86 -15.43
N GLN A 142 -15.38 -6.67 -15.29
CA GLN A 142 -14.40 -7.58 -15.86
C GLN A 142 -14.33 -8.91 -15.08
N SER A 143 -14.55 -8.91 -13.77
CA SER A 143 -14.67 -10.16 -13.00
C SER A 143 -15.89 -10.98 -13.44
N ILE A 144 -17.03 -10.34 -13.70
CA ILE A 144 -18.22 -11.02 -14.24
C ILE A 144 -17.93 -11.63 -15.62
N LEU A 145 -17.26 -10.88 -16.51
CA LEU A 145 -16.90 -11.40 -17.84
C LEU A 145 -15.96 -12.60 -17.74
N LEU A 146 -14.96 -12.53 -16.86
CA LEU A 146 -14.05 -13.64 -16.60
C LEU A 146 -14.80 -14.87 -16.05
N ALA A 147 -15.71 -14.67 -15.10
CA ALA A 147 -16.51 -15.78 -14.57
C ALA A 147 -17.40 -16.41 -15.65
N LYS A 148 -17.97 -15.63 -16.59
CA LYS A 148 -18.71 -16.16 -17.74
C LYS A 148 -17.84 -17.00 -18.68
N GLU A 149 -16.60 -16.56 -18.89
CA GLU A 149 -15.62 -17.27 -19.72
C GLU A 149 -15.21 -18.60 -19.08
N LEU A 150 -14.90 -18.59 -17.78
CA LEU A 150 -14.40 -19.77 -17.06
C LEU A 150 -15.50 -20.76 -16.68
N HIS A 151 -16.74 -20.29 -16.50
CA HIS A 151 -17.86 -21.10 -16.03
C HIS A 151 -19.10 -21.03 -16.96
N PRO A 152 -18.99 -21.45 -18.23
CA PRO A 152 -20.04 -21.25 -19.25
C PRO A 152 -21.37 -21.97 -18.96
N GLY A 153 -21.38 -22.92 -18.02
CA GLY A 153 -22.59 -23.67 -17.62
C GLY A 153 -23.41 -23.03 -16.50
N LEU A 154 -22.90 -21.99 -15.84
CA LEU A 154 -23.59 -21.33 -14.73
C LEU A 154 -24.65 -20.34 -15.21
N LYS A 155 -25.72 -20.19 -14.43
CA LYS A 155 -26.74 -19.16 -14.69
C LYS A 155 -26.20 -17.78 -14.29
N ASP A 156 -26.77 -16.71 -14.85
CA ASP A 156 -26.32 -15.33 -14.60
C ASP A 156 -26.23 -14.95 -13.10
N GLN A 157 -27.14 -15.47 -12.27
CA GLN A 157 -27.12 -15.21 -10.82
C GLN A 157 -25.93 -15.89 -10.13
N GLU A 158 -25.57 -17.10 -10.57
CA GLU A 158 -24.43 -17.87 -10.06
C GLU A 158 -23.10 -17.26 -10.55
N ILE A 159 -23.07 -16.73 -11.77
CA ILE A 159 -21.91 -16.02 -12.32
C ILE A 159 -21.51 -14.82 -11.45
N LYS A 160 -22.46 -13.97 -11.05
CA LYS A 160 -22.14 -12.80 -10.21
C LYS A 160 -21.55 -13.21 -8.87
N LYS A 161 -22.12 -14.24 -8.25
CA LYS A 161 -21.60 -14.80 -6.99
C LYS A 161 -20.19 -15.36 -7.16
N THR A 162 -19.97 -16.10 -8.24
CA THR A 162 -18.66 -16.68 -8.58
C THR A 162 -17.61 -15.59 -8.81
N ALA A 163 -17.95 -14.54 -9.56
CA ALA A 163 -17.06 -13.40 -9.79
C ALA A 163 -16.66 -12.69 -8.49
N GLU A 164 -17.59 -12.53 -7.55
CA GLU A 164 -17.31 -11.98 -6.23
C GLU A 164 -16.41 -12.89 -5.38
N GLU A 165 -16.71 -14.19 -5.32
CA GLU A 165 -15.92 -15.17 -4.57
C GLU A 165 -14.48 -15.27 -5.09
N GLU A 166 -14.31 -15.34 -6.42
CA GLU A 166 -12.99 -15.45 -7.04
C GLU A 166 -12.17 -14.17 -6.90
N PHE A 167 -12.79 -12.99 -7.09
CA PHE A 167 -12.11 -11.72 -6.87
C PHE A 167 -11.65 -11.61 -5.42
N ASN A 168 -12.57 -11.78 -4.46
CA ASN A 168 -12.27 -11.67 -3.03
C ASN A 168 -11.18 -12.65 -2.59
N LYS A 169 -11.16 -13.86 -3.12
CA LYS A 169 -10.13 -14.86 -2.82
C LYS A 169 -8.76 -14.45 -3.34
N ALA A 170 -8.70 -13.80 -4.50
CA ALA A 170 -7.44 -13.37 -5.10
C ALA A 170 -6.91 -12.03 -4.55
N SER A 171 -7.78 -11.26 -3.88
CA SER A 171 -7.46 -9.95 -3.32
C SER A 171 -7.39 -9.92 -1.78
N GLU A 172 -7.47 -11.07 -1.12
CA GLU A 172 -7.26 -11.27 0.33
C GLU A 172 -5.77 -11.45 0.64
#